data_AF-A0A2S6STW5-F1
#
_entry.id   AF-A0A2S6STW5-F1
#
_cell.length_a   1.000
_cell.length_b   1.000
_cell.length_c   1.000
_cell.angle_alpha   90.00
_cell.angle_beta   90.00
_cell.angle_gamma   90.00
#
_symmetry.space_group_name_H-M   'P 1'
#
loop_
_entity.id
_entity.type
_entity.pdbx_description
1 polymer ?
#
loop_
_entity_poly.entity_id
_entity_poly.type
_entity_poly.pdbx_seq_one_letter_code
_entity_poly.pdbx_strand_id
1 'polypeptide(L)'
;MQNRTYLLKYAIEYLSKFSSSKNNLERILKSKIQRLTKDKKNRFNLYKEIEYVFEQLEKNNLLDDKNYSFIKIQLFSTQGKSKNYIKKYLFSKGVESSIVQEQLNNFEIQNPEWEKKSARIFLRKKNLVKFNNGYEKKLAKMARAGFSYDLCKEILD
;
A
#
# COMPACT_ATOMS: atom_id res chain seq x y z
N MET A 1 24.15 -18.35 14.02
CA MET A 1 22.89 -18.27 14.80
C MET A 1 22.53 -16.85 15.29
N GLN A 2 23.48 -16.01 15.75
CA GLN A 2 23.18 -14.65 16.24
C GLN A 2 22.57 -13.70 15.19
N ASN A 3 22.97 -13.85 13.92
CA ASN A 3 22.59 -12.94 12.84
C ASN A 3 21.10 -13.00 12.45
N ARG A 4 20.51 -14.21 12.40
CA ARG A 4 19.09 -14.40 12.06
C ARG A 4 18.15 -13.87 13.15
N THR A 5 18.50 -14.10 14.42
CA THR A 5 17.73 -13.62 15.56
C THR A 5 17.72 -12.09 15.61
N TYR A 6 18.85 -11.46 15.28
CA TYR A 6 18.94 -10.01 15.18
C TYR A 6 18.00 -9.44 14.09
N LEU A 7 18.03 -10.00 12.88
CA LEU A 7 17.18 -9.54 11.78
C LEU A 7 15.69 -9.77 12.09
N LEU A 8 15.33 -10.90 12.68
CA LEU A 8 13.97 -11.19 13.10
C LEU A 8 13.48 -10.17 14.15
N LYS A 9 14.29 -9.91 15.19
CA LYS A 9 13.94 -8.91 16.22
C LYS A 9 13.74 -7.52 15.60
N TYR A 10 14.62 -7.13 14.69
CA TYR A 10 14.49 -5.86 13.97
C TYR A 10 13.22 -5.81 13.10
N ALA A 11 12.87 -6.90 12.42
CA ALA A 11 11.65 -6.98 11.62
C ALA A 11 10.38 -6.87 12.48
N ILE A 12 10.35 -7.57 13.62
CA ILE A 12 9.24 -7.50 14.58
C ILE A 12 9.08 -6.07 15.13
N GLU A 13 10.19 -5.43 15.53
CA GLU A 13 10.16 -4.05 16.01
C GLU A 13 9.71 -3.05 14.93
N TYR A 14 10.07 -3.30 13.68
CA TYR A 14 9.60 -2.49 12.56
C TYR A 14 8.09 -2.67 12.36
N LEU A 15 7.61 -3.92 12.34
CA LEU A 15 6.20 -4.24 12.09
C LEU A 15 5.27 -3.83 13.23
N SER A 16 5.77 -3.72 14.46
CA SER A 16 4.98 -3.18 15.59
C SER A 16 4.66 -1.69 15.44
N LYS A 17 5.43 -0.96 14.63
CA LYS A 17 5.26 0.48 14.37
C LYS A 17 4.62 0.75 13.02
N PHE A 18 4.89 -0.10 12.03
CA PHE A 18 4.54 0.15 10.63
C PHE A 18 3.98 -1.10 9.95
N SER A 19 2.85 -0.95 9.25
CA SER A 19 2.40 -1.98 8.31
C SER A 19 3.25 -1.97 7.03
N SER A 20 3.65 -3.15 6.56
CA SER A 20 4.45 -3.33 5.35
C SER A 20 4.02 -4.57 4.59
N SER A 21 4.16 -4.52 3.26
CA SER A 21 4.20 -5.72 2.43
C SER A 21 5.53 -6.46 2.61
N LYS A 22 5.58 -7.73 2.16
CA LYS A 22 6.77 -8.57 2.13
C LYS A 22 7.92 -7.94 1.36
N ASN A 23 7.67 -7.52 0.12
CA ASN A 23 8.71 -6.91 -0.73
C ASN A 23 9.25 -5.59 -0.19
N ASN A 24 8.40 -4.75 0.42
CA ASN A 24 8.89 -3.52 1.06
C ASN A 24 9.72 -3.83 2.32
N LEU A 25 9.31 -4.83 3.11
CA LEU A 25 10.07 -5.28 4.28
C LEU A 25 11.42 -5.87 3.86
N GLU A 26 11.47 -6.63 2.76
CA GLU A 26 12.72 -7.14 2.19
C GLU A 26 13.70 -6.01 1.88
N ARG A 27 13.22 -4.96 1.21
CA ARG A 27 14.04 -3.78 0.89
C ARG A 27 14.57 -3.09 2.16
N ILE A 28 13.76 -3.01 3.21
CA ILE A 28 14.14 -2.44 4.50
C ILE A 28 15.23 -3.30 5.17
N LEU A 29 15.04 -4.62 5.23
CA LEU A 29 16.02 -5.55 5.78
C LEU A 29 17.33 -5.51 4.99
N LYS A 30 17.27 -5.49 3.65
CA LYS A 30 18.45 -5.37 2.80
C LYS A 30 19.21 -4.06 3.05
N SER A 31 18.49 -2.95 3.18
CA SER A 31 19.07 -1.64 3.50
C SER A 31 19.71 -1.63 4.89
N LYS A 32 19.07 -2.26 5.88
CA LYS A 32 19.62 -2.44 7.23
C LYS A 32 20.92 -3.23 7.19
N ILE A 33 20.94 -4.36 6.49
CA ILE A 33 22.13 -5.21 6.33
C ILE A 33 23.29 -4.45 5.67
N GLN A 34 23.02 -3.64 4.63
CA GLN A 34 24.05 -2.82 3.97
C GLN A 34 24.73 -1.84 4.93
N ARG A 35 23.99 -1.32 5.92
CA ARG A 35 24.52 -0.42 6.95
C ARG A 35 25.28 -1.16 8.06
N LEU A 36 24.96 -2.43 8.32
CA LEU A 36 25.62 -3.24 9.34
C LEU A 36 27.02 -3.67 8.94
N THR A 37 27.25 -3.97 7.65
CA THR A 37 28.56 -4.45 7.21
C THR A 37 28.89 -4.05 5.78
N LYS A 38 30.16 -3.65 5.57
CA LYS A 38 30.74 -3.41 4.24
C LYS A 38 31.29 -4.69 3.61
N ASP A 39 31.51 -5.75 4.39
CA ASP A 39 32.03 -7.02 3.87
C ASP A 39 31.00 -7.74 3.00
N LYS A 40 31.40 -8.10 1.77
CA LYS A 40 30.52 -8.70 0.77
C LYS A 40 30.07 -10.11 1.18
N LYS A 41 30.97 -10.91 1.76
CA LYS A 41 30.69 -12.31 2.15
C LYS A 41 29.67 -12.35 3.29
N ASN A 42 29.89 -11.55 4.33
CA ASN A 42 28.98 -11.43 5.46
C ASN A 42 27.62 -10.88 5.03
N ARG A 43 27.59 -9.87 4.16
CA ARG A 43 26.35 -9.33 3.59
C ARG A 43 25.54 -10.39 2.85
N PHE A 44 26.19 -11.18 2.01
CA PHE A 44 25.52 -12.26 1.27
C PHE A 44 24.94 -13.32 2.21
N ASN A 45 25.69 -13.71 3.24
CA ASN A 45 25.18 -14.62 4.27
C ASN A 45 23.94 -14.04 4.98
N LEU A 46 23.96 -12.75 5.34
CA LEU A 46 22.82 -12.09 5.96
C LEU A 46 21.59 -12.02 5.06
N TYR A 47 21.76 -11.86 3.74
CA TYR A 47 20.63 -11.89 2.79
C TYR A 47 19.95 -13.25 2.73
N LYS A 48 20.71 -14.35 2.85
CA LYS A 48 20.13 -15.70 2.89
C LYS A 48 19.25 -15.94 4.11
N GLU A 49 19.54 -15.25 5.23
CA GLU A 49 18.73 -15.36 6.45
C GLU A 49 17.37 -14.63 6.35
N ILE A 50 17.14 -13.81 5.32
CA ILE A 50 15.86 -13.08 5.17
C ILE A 50 14.69 -14.04 4.95
N GLU A 51 14.89 -15.15 4.22
CA GLU A 51 13.86 -16.14 3.98
C GLU A 51 13.33 -16.73 5.30
N TYR A 52 14.26 -17.13 6.18
CA TYR A 52 13.92 -17.59 7.53
C TYR A 52 13.14 -16.53 8.33
N VAL A 53 13.52 -15.25 8.22
CA VAL A 53 12.77 -14.17 8.89
C VAL A 53 11.34 -14.10 8.37
N PHE A 54 11.13 -14.21 7.05
CA PHE A 54 9.78 -14.22 6.48
C PHE A 54 8.96 -15.43 6.90
N GLU A 55 9.53 -16.63 6.86
CA GLU A 55 8.85 -17.84 7.35
C GLU A 55 8.37 -17.67 8.80
N GLN A 56 9.20 -17.11 9.68
CA GLN A 56 8.80 -16.86 11.07
C GLN A 56 7.70 -15.79 11.17
N LEU A 57 7.78 -14.71 10.41
CA LEU A 57 6.76 -13.65 10.45
C LEU A 57 5.41 -14.14 9.90
N GLU A 58 5.42 -14.87 8.78
CA GLU A 58 4.23 -15.45 8.15
C GLU A 58 3.59 -16.50 9.07
N LYS A 59 4.38 -17.40 9.65
CA LYS A 59 3.90 -18.41 10.62
C LYS A 59 3.20 -17.78 11.84
N ASN A 60 3.61 -16.57 12.22
CA ASN A 60 3.02 -15.82 13.34
C ASN A 60 1.97 -14.79 12.88
N ASN A 61 1.53 -14.81 11.62
CA ASN A 61 0.56 -13.87 11.03
C ASN A 61 0.98 -12.39 11.14
N LEU A 62 2.27 -12.11 11.22
CA LEU A 62 2.83 -10.75 11.27
C LEU A 62 3.10 -10.19 9.87
N LEU A 63 3.12 -11.04 8.85
CA LEU A 63 3.33 -10.66 7.46
C LEU A 63 2.33 -11.39 6.57
N ASP A 64 1.46 -10.61 5.92
CA ASP A 64 0.45 -11.12 4.98
C ASP A 64 0.10 -9.99 3.99
N ASP A 65 0.47 -10.18 2.73
CA ASP A 65 0.23 -9.20 1.66
C ASP A 65 -1.26 -9.07 1.29
N LYS A 66 -2.09 -10.11 1.51
CA LYS A 66 -3.55 -10.04 1.30
C LYS A 66 -4.17 -9.14 2.36
N ASN A 67 -3.92 -9.42 3.64
CA ASN A 67 -4.41 -8.59 4.74
C ASN A 67 -3.86 -7.17 4.68
N TYR A 68 -2.57 -7.00 4.36
CA TYR A 68 -1.96 -5.68 4.14
C TYR A 68 -2.73 -4.89 3.07
N SER A 69 -3.01 -5.52 1.93
CA SER A 69 -3.73 -4.89 0.83
C SER A 69 -5.15 -4.51 1.21
N PHE A 70 -5.88 -5.41 1.87
CA PHE A 70 -7.22 -5.17 2.39
C PHE A 70 -7.28 -3.93 3.29
N ILE A 71 -6.42 -3.87 4.30
CA ILE A 71 -6.34 -2.73 5.24
C ILE A 71 -6.03 -1.43 4.48
N LYS A 72 -5.12 -1.45 3.50
CA LYS A 72 -4.78 -0.25 2.72
C LYS A 72 -5.92 0.20 1.81
N ILE A 73 -6.67 -0.72 1.21
CA ILE A 73 -7.85 -0.39 0.41
C ILE A 73 -8.91 0.30 1.28
N GLN A 74 -9.20 -0.25 2.47
CA GLN A 74 -10.13 0.36 3.44
C GLN A 74 -9.65 1.75 3.90
N LEU A 75 -8.37 1.87 4.25
CA LEU A 75 -7.79 3.14 4.69
C LEU A 75 -7.87 4.20 3.60
N PHE A 76 -7.49 3.88 2.36
CA PHE A 76 -7.42 4.87 1.31
C PHE A 76 -8.79 5.23 0.74
N SER A 77 -9.75 4.31 0.71
CA SER A 77 -11.14 4.60 0.36
C SER A 77 -11.75 5.62 1.31
N THR A 78 -11.61 5.43 2.63
CA THR A 78 -12.08 6.39 3.64
C THR A 78 -11.35 7.74 3.59
N GLN A 79 -10.11 7.75 3.09
CA GLN A 79 -9.36 8.98 2.87
C GLN A 79 -9.76 9.75 1.60
N GLY A 80 -10.58 9.18 0.71
CA GLY A 80 -10.96 9.80 -0.56
C GLY A 80 -9.93 9.59 -1.66
N LYS A 81 -9.33 8.40 -1.74
CA LYS A 81 -8.41 8.01 -2.82
C LYS A 81 -9.12 7.12 -3.85
N SER A 82 -8.75 7.28 -5.11
CA SER A 82 -9.26 6.48 -6.23
C SER A 82 -8.72 5.05 -6.23
N LYS A 83 -9.40 4.17 -6.97
CA LYS A 83 -8.94 2.79 -7.25
C LYS A 83 -7.56 2.78 -7.89
N ASN A 84 -7.31 3.68 -8.85
CA ASN A 84 -6.02 3.80 -9.51
C ASN A 84 -4.90 4.26 -8.56
N TYR A 85 -5.19 5.19 -7.64
CA TYR A 85 -4.23 5.58 -6.61
C TYR A 85 -3.85 4.37 -5.74
N ILE A 86 -4.85 3.60 -5.29
CA ILE A 86 -4.64 2.45 -4.42
C ILE A 86 -3.82 1.36 -5.13
N LYS A 87 -4.16 1.03 -6.39
CA LYS A 87 -3.38 0.11 -7.23
C LYS A 87 -1.92 0.54 -7.32
N LYS A 88 -1.67 1.80 -7.72
CA LYS A 88 -0.31 2.34 -7.83
C LYS A 88 0.45 2.29 -6.50
N TYR A 89 -0.22 2.61 -5.39
CA TYR A 89 0.38 2.52 -4.07
C TYR A 89 0.81 1.09 -3.75
N LEU A 90 -0.08 0.10 -3.89
CA LEU A 90 0.22 -1.30 -3.56
C LEU A 90 1.33 -1.87 -4.46
N PHE A 91 1.33 -1.56 -5.76
CA PHE A 91 2.41 -1.92 -6.66
C PHE A 91 3.75 -1.27 -6.28
N SER A 92 3.74 -0.01 -5.82
CA SER A 92 4.96 0.64 -5.30
C SER A 92 5.49 -0.02 -4.01
N LYS A 93 4.65 -0.77 -3.30
CA LYS A 93 5.03 -1.62 -2.16
C LYS A 93 5.41 -3.03 -2.58
N GLY A 94 5.38 -3.34 -3.88
CA GLY A 94 5.74 -4.64 -4.42
C GLY A 94 4.71 -5.73 -4.14
N VAL A 95 3.45 -5.38 -3.86
CA VAL A 95 2.38 -6.38 -3.75
C VAL A 95 2.09 -6.94 -5.14
N GLU A 96 1.92 -8.26 -5.23
CA GLU A 96 1.62 -8.95 -6.48
C GLU A 96 0.30 -8.46 -7.13
N SER A 97 0.27 -8.39 -8.47
CA SER A 97 -0.90 -7.92 -9.21
C SER A 97 -2.15 -8.76 -8.98
N SER A 98 -2.00 -10.08 -8.81
CA SER A 98 -3.08 -11.01 -8.51
C SER A 98 -3.76 -10.64 -7.17
N ILE A 99 -2.98 -10.45 -6.11
CA ILE A 99 -3.47 -10.05 -4.77
C ILE A 99 -4.16 -8.69 -4.84
N VAL A 100 -3.56 -7.69 -5.49
CA VAL A 100 -4.16 -6.35 -5.60
C VAL A 100 -5.51 -6.42 -6.31
N GLN A 101 -5.60 -7.18 -7.40
CA GLN A 101 -6.84 -7.30 -8.17
C GLN A 101 -7.90 -8.10 -7.41
N GLU A 102 -7.53 -9.21 -6.76
CA GLU A 102 -8.40 -10.01 -5.90
C GLU A 102 -9.01 -9.15 -4.78
N GLN A 103 -8.16 -8.44 -4.02
CA GLN A 103 -8.62 -7.66 -2.88
C GLN A 103 -9.47 -6.46 -3.27
N LEU A 104 -9.16 -5.79 -4.40
CA LEU A 104 -10.00 -4.71 -4.91
C LEU A 104 -11.36 -5.22 -5.40
N ASN A 105 -11.40 -6.36 -6.10
CA ASN A 105 -12.64 -6.98 -6.55
C ASN A 105 -13.52 -7.37 -5.36
N ASN A 106 -12.93 -8.03 -4.35
CA ASN A 106 -13.64 -8.40 -3.13
C ASN A 106 -14.21 -7.16 -2.41
N PHE A 107 -13.41 -6.10 -2.30
CA PHE A 107 -13.84 -4.85 -1.69
C PHE A 107 -14.99 -4.18 -2.46
N GLU A 108 -14.94 -4.21 -3.79
CA GLU A 108 -15.96 -3.66 -4.70
C GLU A 108 -17.27 -4.46 -4.65
N ILE A 109 -17.20 -5.80 -4.62
CA ILE A 109 -18.37 -6.66 -4.45
C ILE A 109 -19.08 -6.36 -3.13
N GLN A 110 -18.31 -6.21 -2.05
CA GLN A 110 -18.86 -5.88 -0.72
C GLN A 110 -19.34 -4.43 -0.61
N ASN A 111 -18.78 -3.51 -1.41
CA ASN A 111 -19.04 -2.08 -1.33
C ASN A 111 -19.19 -1.45 -2.73
N PRO A 112 -20.22 -1.76 -3.53
CA PRO A 112 -20.28 -1.36 -4.95
C PRO A 112 -20.07 0.14 -5.21
N GLU A 113 -20.55 0.99 -4.31
CA GLU A 113 -20.49 2.45 -4.43
C GLU A 113 -19.27 3.10 -3.72
N TRP A 114 -18.27 2.30 -3.31
CA TRP A 114 -17.14 2.80 -2.51
C TRP A 114 -16.35 3.89 -3.22
N GLU A 115 -16.13 3.76 -4.53
CA GLU A 115 -15.31 4.72 -5.28
C GLU A 115 -16.05 6.04 -5.47
N LYS A 116 -17.39 6.00 -5.65
CA LYS A 116 -18.24 7.20 -5.65
C LYS A 116 -18.20 7.93 -4.33
N LYS A 117 -18.30 7.20 -3.21
CA LYS A 117 -18.15 7.77 -1.86
C LYS A 117 -16.77 8.40 -1.68
N SER A 118 -15.71 7.72 -2.13
CA SER A 118 -14.34 8.22 -2.11
C SER A 118 -14.17 9.52 -2.92
N ALA A 119 -14.75 9.60 -4.11
CA ALA A 119 -14.75 10.80 -4.95
C ALA A 119 -15.43 12.00 -4.26
N ARG A 120 -16.58 11.79 -3.60
CA ARG A 120 -17.26 12.84 -2.83
C ARG A 120 -16.40 13.32 -1.64
N ILE A 121 -15.73 12.40 -0.94
CA ILE A 121 -14.78 12.76 0.14
C ILE A 121 -13.64 13.62 -0.42
N PHE A 122 -13.09 13.25 -1.57
CA PHE A 122 -12.03 14.01 -2.23
C PHE A 122 -12.46 15.43 -2.57
N LEU A 123 -13.62 15.59 -3.22
CA LEU A 123 -14.17 16.90 -3.58
C LEU A 123 -14.37 17.80 -2.37
N ARG A 124 -14.93 17.26 -1.29
CA ARG A 124 -15.12 17.97 -0.02
C ARG A 124 -13.78 18.42 0.56
N LYS A 125 -12.79 17.53 0.66
CA LYS A 125 -11.45 17.85 1.20
C LYS A 125 -10.69 18.88 0.35
N LYS A 126 -10.94 18.93 -0.95
CA LYS A 126 -10.30 19.88 -1.87
C LYS A 126 -11.11 21.17 -2.05
N ASN A 127 -12.18 21.35 -1.28
CA ASN A 127 -13.12 22.48 -1.36
C ASN A 127 -13.67 22.72 -2.78
N LEU A 128 -13.68 21.69 -3.64
CA LEU A 128 -14.11 21.82 -5.04
C LEU A 128 -15.63 21.98 -5.18
N VAL A 129 -16.36 21.76 -4.09
CA VAL A 129 -17.80 21.99 -4.00
C VAL A 129 -18.13 23.48 -3.89
N LYS A 130 -17.34 24.26 -3.12
CA LYS A 130 -17.65 25.67 -2.80
C LYS A 130 -17.01 26.68 -3.75
N PHE A 131 -15.87 26.35 -4.33
CA PHE A 131 -15.23 27.24 -5.29
C PHE A 131 -15.92 27.14 -6.65
N ASN A 132 -16.20 28.30 -7.27
CA ASN A 132 -16.57 28.44 -8.68
C ASN A 132 -15.37 28.12 -9.60
N ASN A 133 -14.64 27.04 -9.29
CA ASN A 133 -13.68 26.44 -10.19
C ASN A 133 -14.53 25.87 -11.34
N GLY A 134 -14.33 26.35 -12.56
CA GLY A 134 -15.02 25.81 -13.74
C GLY A 134 -14.93 24.28 -13.79
N TYR A 135 -15.96 23.66 -14.37
CA TYR A 135 -16.13 22.20 -14.46
C TYR A 135 -14.82 21.48 -14.85
N GLU A 136 -14.16 21.95 -15.89
CA GLU A 136 -12.89 21.41 -16.41
C GLU A 136 -11.78 21.38 -15.35
N LYS A 137 -11.69 22.40 -14.50
CA LYS A 137 -10.68 22.46 -13.44
C LYS A 137 -10.96 21.46 -12.32
N LYS A 138 -12.24 21.18 -12.02
CA LYS A 138 -12.63 20.13 -11.07
C LYS A 138 -12.30 18.76 -11.65
N LEU A 139 -12.70 18.52 -12.89
CA LEU A 139 -12.42 17.31 -13.66
C LEU A 139 -10.91 17.01 -13.72
N ALA A 140 -10.09 17.99 -14.11
CA ALA A 140 -8.63 17.83 -14.19
C ALA A 140 -7.97 17.55 -12.82
N LYS A 141 -8.54 18.05 -11.71
CA LYS A 141 -8.06 17.73 -10.36
C LYS A 141 -8.42 16.30 -9.95
N MET A 142 -9.63 15.83 -10.27
CA MET A 142 -10.05 14.46 -9.98
C MET A 142 -9.30 13.44 -10.84
N ALA A 143 -9.12 13.71 -12.13
CA ALA A 143 -8.36 12.87 -13.04
C ALA A 143 -6.90 12.69 -12.57
N ARG A 144 -6.24 13.78 -12.14
CA ARG A 144 -4.88 13.72 -11.54
C ARG A 144 -4.84 12.95 -10.22
N ALA A 145 -5.94 12.91 -9.48
CA ALA A 145 -6.09 12.07 -8.29
C ALA A 145 -6.39 10.59 -8.63
N GLY A 146 -6.57 10.26 -9.91
CA GLY A 146 -6.73 8.91 -10.44
C GLY A 146 -8.17 8.41 -10.56
N PHE A 147 -9.18 9.26 -10.35
CA PHE A 147 -10.57 8.88 -10.62
C PHE A 147 -10.79 8.73 -12.14
N SER A 148 -11.63 7.76 -12.55
CA SER A 148 -11.97 7.59 -13.96
C SER A 148 -12.77 8.77 -14.49
N TYR A 149 -12.69 9.01 -15.80
CA TYR A 149 -13.42 10.11 -16.44
C TYR A 149 -14.93 10.00 -16.21
N ASP A 150 -15.50 8.81 -16.43
CA ASP A 150 -16.94 8.56 -16.27
C ASP A 150 -17.41 8.86 -14.85
N LEU A 151 -16.65 8.42 -13.84
CA LEU A 151 -16.96 8.70 -12.45
C LEU A 151 -16.84 10.19 -12.12
N CYS A 152 -15.85 10.89 -12.70
CA CYS A 152 -15.72 12.32 -12.50
C CYS A 152 -16.93 13.06 -13.07
N LYS A 153 -17.38 12.68 -14.27
CA LYS A 153 -18.56 13.25 -14.91
C LYS A 153 -19.81 13.01 -14.07
N GLU A 154 -20.07 11.76 -13.68
CA GLU A 154 -21.21 11.39 -12.84
C GLU A 154 -21.29 12.17 -11.51
N ILE A 155 -20.14 12.47 -10.89
CA ILE A 155 -20.10 13.14 -9.58
C ILE A 155 -20.14 14.68 -9.70
N LEU A 156 -19.72 15.25 -10.84
CA LEU A 156 -19.66 16.69 -11.06
C LEU A 156 -20.89 17.27 -11.75
N ASP A 157 -21.61 16.44 -12.50
CA ASP A 157 -22.94 16.75 -13.06
C ASP A 157 -23.98 16.83 -11.91
#